data_AF-A0A6V7TKS3-F1
#
_entry.id   AF-A0A6V7TKS3-F1
#
_cell.length_a   1.000
_cell.length_b   1.000
_cell.length_c   1.000
_cell.angle_alpha   90.00
_cell.angle_beta   90.00
_cell.angle_gamma   90.00
#
_symmetry.space_group_name_H-M   'P 1'
#
loop_
_entity.id
_entity.type
_entity.pdbx_description
1 polymer ?
#
loop_
_entity_poly.entity_id
_entity_poly.type
_entity_poly.pdbx_seq_one_letter_code
_entity_poly.pdbx_strand_id
1 'polypeptide(L)'
;MELIANIFGFYFTLFFNCVSFLASQNYDSIVLNEVNRTDEKGNLTKKELNNNNNIKILKEEPAWLRSGKFQGDIDGVDEVLLKQLSDPNVQFNALKNHQLIWPNGIVPYELDEAFSISEVKLLQKAFRIYRRRTFGCIHFKPRNFENDYLNIVRGNGCYSQVGKTGGKQELSLGQGCLFNETIIHELMHSLGFWHEHSRADRDNHIIIRWENILPGLDSQFDIVS
;
A
#
# COMPACT_ATOMS: atom_id res chain seq x y z
N MET A 1 0.74 -14.18 -1.38
CA MET A 1 0.63 -12.77 -1.79
C MET A 1 -0.36 -12.69 -2.96
N GLU A 2 -1.62 -13.04 -2.70
CA GLU A 2 -2.74 -12.90 -3.65
C GLU A 2 -3.95 -12.25 -2.96
N LEU A 3 -3.73 -11.55 -1.84
CA LEU A 3 -4.80 -10.84 -1.12
C LEU A 3 -4.81 -9.31 -1.33
N ILE A 4 -3.96 -8.75 -2.19
CA ILE A 4 -3.96 -7.31 -2.53
C ILE A 4 -4.25 -7.04 -4.02
N ALA A 5 -4.40 -8.07 -4.86
CA ALA A 5 -4.49 -7.88 -6.32
C ALA A 5 -5.91 -7.99 -6.94
N ASN A 6 -7.00 -8.07 -6.17
CA ASN A 6 -8.36 -8.15 -6.71
C ASN A 6 -9.36 -7.15 -6.10
N ILE A 7 -8.92 -5.91 -5.84
CA ILE A 7 -9.81 -4.76 -5.64
C ILE A 7 -9.81 -3.89 -6.93
N PHE A 8 -9.82 -4.54 -8.10
CA PHE A 8 -9.95 -3.85 -9.39
C PHE A 8 -11.42 -3.67 -9.79
N GLY A 9 -12.15 -2.97 -8.92
CA GLY A 9 -13.43 -2.33 -9.21
C GLY A 9 -13.39 -0.79 -9.12
N PHE A 10 -12.28 -0.19 -8.70
CA PHE A 10 -12.21 1.27 -8.49
C PHE A 10 -11.67 2.04 -9.70
N TYR A 11 -12.47 2.07 -10.76
CA TYR A 11 -12.41 3.16 -11.73
C TYR A 11 -13.40 4.25 -11.30
N PHE A 12 -12.88 5.43 -10.92
CA PHE A 12 -13.63 6.70 -10.73
C PHE A 12 -14.58 6.73 -9.53
N THR A 13 -14.29 7.49 -8.46
CA THR A 13 -14.75 8.89 -8.38
C THR A 13 -13.76 9.75 -7.55
N LEU A 14 -12.76 10.36 -8.20
CA LEU A 14 -11.99 11.47 -7.62
C LEU A 14 -12.69 12.76 -8.05
N PHE A 15 -13.60 13.27 -7.21
CA PHE A 15 -14.34 14.50 -7.45
C PHE A 15 -14.13 15.50 -6.30
N PHE A 16 -13.56 16.65 -6.68
CA PHE A 16 -13.58 17.97 -6.03
C PHE A 16 -13.18 18.07 -4.55
N ASN A 17 -11.87 18.02 -4.29
CA ASN A 17 -11.07 19.19 -3.88
C ASN A 17 -9.73 18.70 -3.37
N CYS A 18 -8.78 18.58 -4.30
CA CYS A 18 -7.33 18.62 -4.16
C CYS A 18 -6.64 18.39 -2.77
N VAL A 19 -7.04 17.35 -2.02
CA VAL A 19 -6.55 16.98 -0.66
C VAL A 19 -7.14 17.80 0.51
N SER A 20 -8.28 18.44 0.31
CA SER A 20 -9.20 18.86 1.39
C SER A 20 -10.63 18.87 0.88
N PHE A 21 -11.16 17.69 0.56
CA PHE A 21 -12.57 17.26 0.45
C PHE A 21 -12.58 15.95 -0.39
N LEU A 22 -12.18 14.82 0.20
CA LEU A 22 -12.39 13.49 -0.41
C LEU A 22 -13.24 12.64 0.53
N ALA A 23 -14.38 13.23 0.90
CA ALA A 23 -15.36 12.67 1.82
C ALA A 23 -16.75 13.05 1.33
N SER A 24 -17.07 12.67 0.10
CA SER A 24 -18.44 12.73 -0.44
C SER A 24 -18.38 12.09 -1.80
N GLN A 25 -18.65 10.79 -1.91
CA GLN A 25 -19.75 10.25 -2.72
C GLN A 25 -20.05 8.81 -2.27
N ASN A 26 -21.33 8.54 -2.01
CA ASN A 26 -21.89 7.19 -1.89
C ASN A 26 -21.65 6.44 -3.19
N TYR A 27 -21.05 5.24 -3.11
CA TYR A 27 -21.09 4.28 -4.21
C TYR A 27 -21.27 2.85 -3.70
N ASP A 28 -22.13 2.15 -4.43
CA ASP A 28 -22.72 0.86 -4.09
C ASP A 28 -21.70 -0.27 -3.90
N SER A 29 -22.05 -1.16 -2.97
CA SER A 29 -21.38 -2.41 -2.62
C SER A 29 -21.02 -3.25 -3.85
N ILE A 30 -19.74 -3.58 -4.00
CA ILE A 30 -19.30 -4.69 -4.86
C ILE A 30 -19.06 -5.91 -3.97
N VAL A 31 -19.90 -6.92 -4.16
CA VAL A 31 -19.69 -8.28 -3.64
C VAL A 31 -18.42 -8.84 -4.30
N LEU A 32 -17.39 -9.12 -3.50
CA LEU A 32 -16.24 -9.90 -3.96
C LEU A 32 -16.70 -11.35 -4.18
N ASN A 33 -16.88 -11.73 -5.45
CA ASN A 33 -17.01 -13.13 -5.83
C ASN A 33 -15.62 -13.76 -5.94
N GLU A 34 -15.50 -14.97 -5.41
CA GLU A 34 -14.31 -15.80 -5.32
C GLU A 34 -13.55 -15.92 -6.65
N VAL A 35 -12.24 -15.69 -6.61
CA VAL A 35 -11.30 -16.22 -7.61
C VAL A 35 -10.26 -17.03 -6.84
N ASN A 36 -10.56 -18.31 -6.62
CA ASN A 36 -9.56 -19.29 -6.22
C ASN A 36 -8.92 -19.86 -7.49
N ARG A 37 -7.60 -19.66 -7.66
CA ARG A 37 -6.79 -20.54 -8.51
C ARG A 37 -5.86 -21.35 -7.62
N THR A 38 -6.26 -22.58 -7.36
CA THR A 38 -5.43 -23.60 -6.73
C THR A 38 -5.30 -24.77 -7.69
N ASP A 39 -4.13 -25.43 -7.77
CA ASP A 39 -4.12 -26.84 -8.15
C ASP A 39 -4.87 -27.65 -7.08
N GLU A 40 -5.15 -28.94 -7.29
CA GLU A 40 -5.98 -29.73 -6.36
C GLU A 40 -5.45 -29.78 -4.91
N LYS A 41 -4.25 -29.22 -4.61
CA LYS A 41 -3.71 -29.06 -3.24
C LYS A 41 -2.98 -27.73 -2.96
N GLY A 42 -3.04 -26.74 -3.83
CA GLY A 42 -2.65 -25.33 -3.61
C GLY A 42 -1.22 -25.02 -3.14
N ASN A 43 -0.14 -25.65 -3.65
CA ASN A 43 1.23 -25.35 -3.17
C ASN A 43 2.32 -25.23 -4.27
N LEU A 44 3.20 -24.22 -4.17
CA LEU A 44 4.47 -24.12 -4.92
C LEU A 44 5.60 -24.84 -4.15
N THR A 45 6.33 -25.77 -4.78
CA THR A 45 7.41 -26.54 -4.12
C THR A 45 8.74 -26.53 -4.89
N LYS A 46 9.86 -26.17 -4.24
CA LYS A 46 11.22 -26.61 -4.62
C LYS A 46 11.57 -27.88 -3.83
N LYS A 47 12.17 -28.87 -4.49
CA LYS A 47 12.63 -30.13 -3.87
C LYS A 47 14.14 -30.11 -3.73
N GLU A 48 14.65 -30.28 -2.51
CA GLU A 48 16.05 -30.68 -2.27
C GLU A 48 16.08 -32.05 -1.60
N LEU A 49 16.96 -32.93 -2.10
CA LEU A 49 17.23 -34.25 -1.56
C LEU A 49 18.12 -34.10 -0.32
N ASN A 50 17.72 -34.67 0.82
CA ASN A 50 18.65 -34.87 1.93
C ASN A 50 19.40 -36.21 1.76
N ASN A 51 20.55 -36.33 2.42
CA ASN A 51 21.43 -37.52 2.37
C ASN A 51 20.80 -38.83 2.90
N ASN A 52 19.54 -38.80 3.34
CA ASN A 52 18.78 -39.96 3.81
C ASN A 52 17.53 -40.23 2.93
N ASN A 53 17.48 -39.71 1.70
CA ASN A 53 16.36 -39.86 0.75
C ASN A 53 14.98 -39.39 1.26
N ASN A 54 14.94 -38.56 2.30
CA ASN A 54 13.69 -38.00 2.83
C ASN A 54 13.48 -36.57 2.31
N ILE A 55 12.33 -36.32 1.68
CA ILE A 55 11.92 -34.99 1.23
C ILE A 55 11.49 -34.17 2.45
N LYS A 56 12.29 -33.16 2.83
CA LYS A 56 11.89 -32.18 3.85
C LYS A 56 11.20 -31.01 3.15
N ILE A 57 9.89 -30.88 3.34
CA ILE A 57 9.15 -29.66 2.93
C ILE A 57 9.51 -28.56 3.92
N LEU A 58 10.43 -27.69 3.56
CA LEU A 58 10.69 -26.46 4.31
C LEU A 58 9.72 -25.39 3.79
N LYS A 59 8.76 -24.98 4.64
CA LYS A 59 7.99 -23.77 4.38
C LYS A 59 8.89 -22.58 4.66
N GLU A 60 9.39 -21.93 3.61
CA GLU A 60 9.91 -20.58 3.77
C GLU A 60 8.72 -19.66 4.02
N GLU A 61 8.69 -19.05 5.21
CA GLU A 61 7.70 -18.03 5.53
C GLU A 61 7.85 -16.87 4.52
N PRO A 62 6.76 -16.35 3.94
CA PRO A 62 6.84 -15.27 2.97
C PRO A 62 7.57 -14.05 3.55
N ALA A 63 8.39 -13.38 2.74
CA ALA A 63 9.18 -12.23 3.19
C ALA A 63 8.34 -11.10 3.83
N TRP A 64 7.09 -10.91 3.39
CA TRP A 64 6.16 -9.93 3.97
C TRP A 64 5.76 -10.26 5.41
N LEU A 65 5.74 -11.53 5.80
CA LEU A 65 5.36 -11.95 7.16
C LEU A 65 6.34 -11.45 8.23
N ARG A 66 7.59 -11.20 7.83
CA ARG A 66 8.66 -10.70 8.69
C ARG A 66 9.14 -9.31 8.29
N SER A 67 8.36 -8.59 7.49
CA SER A 67 8.73 -7.24 7.05
C SER A 67 8.80 -6.25 8.22
N GLY A 68 8.08 -6.54 9.31
CA GLY A 68 7.92 -5.63 10.45
C GLY A 68 7.13 -4.37 10.09
N LYS A 69 6.50 -4.34 8.91
CA LYS A 69 5.69 -3.22 8.44
C LYS A 69 4.27 -3.37 8.98
N PHE A 70 3.68 -2.23 9.33
CA PHE A 70 2.30 -2.15 9.77
C PHE A 70 1.36 -2.45 8.61
N GLN A 71 0.33 -3.27 8.84
CA GLN A 71 -0.58 -3.80 7.81
C GLN A 71 0.11 -4.37 6.56
N GLY A 72 1.34 -4.89 6.73
CA GLY A 72 2.12 -5.57 5.70
C GLY A 72 3.11 -4.69 4.91
N ASP A 73 2.80 -3.42 4.67
CA ASP A 73 3.53 -2.51 3.76
C ASP A 73 3.59 -1.04 4.21
N ILE A 74 3.15 -0.71 5.42
CA ILE A 74 3.25 0.65 5.96
C ILE A 74 4.43 0.77 6.92
N ASP A 75 5.31 1.74 6.68
CA ASP A 75 6.48 2.00 7.52
C ASP A 75 6.31 3.19 8.47
N GLY A 76 7.04 3.19 9.58
CA GLY A 76 7.13 4.33 10.49
C GLY A 76 5.91 4.58 11.37
N VAL A 77 5.06 3.57 11.59
CA VAL A 77 3.86 3.67 12.43
C VAL A 77 4.14 3.15 13.83
N ASP A 78 3.85 3.98 14.84
CA ASP A 78 3.72 3.52 16.22
C ASP A 78 2.27 3.09 16.44
N GLU A 79 2.04 1.78 16.50
CA GLU A 79 0.71 1.18 16.64
C GLU A 79 0.00 1.59 17.94
N VAL A 80 0.76 1.78 19.02
CA VAL A 80 0.20 2.17 20.32
C VAL A 80 -0.30 3.60 20.26
N LEU A 81 0.49 4.50 19.69
CA LEU A 81 0.09 5.89 19.49
C LEU A 81 -1.08 5.99 18.51
N LEU A 82 -1.07 5.22 17.44
CA LEU A 82 -2.15 5.22 16.44
C LEU A 82 -3.49 4.81 17.06
N LYS A 83 -3.51 3.75 17.88
CA LYS A 83 -4.71 3.29 18.60
C LYS A 83 -5.22 4.29 19.65
N GLN A 84 -4.36 5.14 20.19
CA GLN A 84 -4.78 6.22 21.11
C GLN A 84 -5.38 7.42 20.37
N LEU A 85 -5.00 7.61 19.10
CA LEU A 85 -5.43 8.73 18.27
C LEU A 85 -6.57 8.37 17.31
N SER A 86 -6.95 7.10 17.23
CA SER A 86 -8.06 6.66 16.38
C SER A 86 -9.39 7.23 16.89
N ASP A 87 -10.08 7.97 16.02
CA ASP A 87 -11.37 8.58 16.32
C ASP A 87 -12.46 7.77 15.61
N PRO A 88 -13.36 7.10 16.34
CA PRO A 88 -14.37 6.23 15.74
C PRO A 88 -15.36 6.97 14.81
N ASN A 89 -15.33 8.30 14.78
CA ASN A 89 -16.14 9.11 13.87
C ASN A 89 -15.46 9.36 12.50
N VAL A 90 -14.20 8.94 12.31
CA VAL A 90 -13.48 9.08 11.04
C VAL A 90 -13.86 7.91 10.13
N GLN A 91 -14.73 8.17 9.15
CA GLN A 91 -15.18 7.11 8.22
C GLN A 91 -14.33 6.99 6.95
N PHE A 92 -13.14 7.58 6.90
CA PHE A 92 -12.34 7.68 5.68
C PHE A 92 -10.90 7.25 5.94
N ASN A 93 -10.31 6.54 4.99
CA ASN A 93 -8.93 6.07 5.06
C ASN A 93 -7.87 7.16 4.77
N ALA A 94 -8.26 8.41 4.53
CA ALA A 94 -7.31 9.49 4.28
C ALA A 94 -6.88 10.20 5.57
N LEU A 95 -5.61 10.58 5.67
CA LEU A 95 -5.08 11.41 6.74
C LEU A 95 -5.82 12.76 6.82
N LYS A 96 -6.25 13.12 8.03
CA LYS A 96 -6.81 14.44 8.33
C LYS A 96 -5.76 15.46 8.78
N ASN A 97 -4.55 15.03 9.15
CA ASN A 97 -3.53 15.96 9.63
C ASN A 97 -2.89 16.71 8.44
N HIS A 98 -3.20 18.00 8.32
CA HIS A 98 -2.69 18.84 7.22
C HIS A 98 -1.17 19.00 7.22
N GLN A 99 -0.49 18.78 8.35
CA GLN A 99 0.97 18.82 8.44
C GLN A 99 1.64 17.65 7.70
N LEU A 100 0.90 16.56 7.55
CA LEU A 100 1.33 15.34 6.84
C LEU A 100 0.90 15.34 5.37
N ILE A 101 0.35 16.44 4.87
CA ILE A 101 -0.04 16.59 3.45
C ILE A 101 1.10 17.25 2.68
N TRP A 102 1.36 16.77 1.46
CA TRP A 102 2.31 17.41 0.54
C TRP A 102 1.82 18.81 0.12
N PRO A 103 2.61 19.88 0.36
CA PRO A 103 2.21 21.23 0.00
C PRO A 103 1.87 21.36 -1.48
N ASN A 104 0.71 21.97 -1.78
CA ASN A 104 0.18 22.17 -3.12
C ASN A 104 0.00 20.88 -3.95
N GLY A 105 -0.06 19.70 -3.30
CA GLY A 105 -0.12 18.41 -4.00
C GLY A 105 1.15 18.07 -4.79
N ILE A 106 2.27 18.76 -4.51
CA ILE A 106 3.54 18.55 -5.20
C ILE A 106 4.39 17.58 -4.38
N VAL A 107 4.79 16.48 -5.00
CA VAL A 107 5.66 15.46 -4.41
C VAL A 107 6.99 15.46 -5.15
N PRO A 108 8.04 16.11 -4.60
CA PRO A 108 9.40 15.98 -5.13
C PRO A 108 9.88 14.54 -4.96
N TYR A 109 10.54 13.98 -5.97
CA TYR A 109 11.09 12.63 -5.89
C TYR A 109 12.52 12.51 -6.40
N GLU A 110 13.25 11.56 -5.82
CA GLU A 110 14.49 11.01 -6.37
C GLU A 110 14.25 9.53 -6.71
N LEU A 111 14.87 9.06 -7.80
CA LEU A 111 14.85 7.65 -8.19
C LEU A 111 16.24 7.08 -7.99
N ASP A 112 16.30 5.91 -7.38
CA ASP A 112 17.50 5.10 -7.30
C ASP A 112 18.01 4.73 -8.71
N GLU A 113 19.32 4.90 -8.91
CA GLU A 113 20.02 4.60 -10.17
C GLU A 113 19.93 3.12 -10.55
N ALA A 114 19.58 2.24 -9.59
CA ALA A 114 19.32 0.84 -9.86
C ALA A 114 18.18 0.65 -10.89
N PHE A 115 17.16 1.51 -10.92
CA PHE A 115 16.03 1.33 -11.85
C PHE A 115 16.46 1.39 -13.33
N SER A 116 16.06 0.38 -14.10
CA SER A 116 16.26 0.36 -15.55
C SER A 116 15.35 1.36 -16.24
N ILE A 117 15.70 1.70 -17.48
CA ILE A 117 14.92 2.63 -18.33
C ILE A 117 13.46 2.18 -18.48
N SER A 118 13.18 0.87 -18.56
CA SER A 118 11.80 0.36 -18.66
C SER A 118 11.02 0.53 -17.36
N GLU A 119 11.67 0.39 -16.21
CA GLU A 119 11.03 0.52 -14.90
C GLU A 119 10.76 1.99 -14.57
N VAL A 120 11.70 2.89 -14.94
CA VAL A 120 11.49 4.35 -14.87
C VAL A 120 10.27 4.76 -15.71
N LYS A 121 10.04 4.15 -16.89
CA LYS A 121 8.83 4.40 -17.69
C LYS A 121 7.54 3.96 -16.98
N LEU A 122 7.57 2.87 -16.19
CA LEU A 122 6.44 2.42 -15.39
C LEU A 122 6.13 3.42 -14.26
N LEU A 123 7.15 3.90 -13.55
CA LEU A 123 7.03 4.95 -12.54
C LEU A 123 6.45 6.24 -13.13
N GLN A 124 6.99 6.71 -14.26
CA GLN A 124 6.48 7.88 -14.97
C GLN A 124 5.03 7.69 -15.45
N LYS A 125 4.63 6.47 -15.83
CA LYS A 125 3.24 6.15 -16.14
C LYS A 125 2.35 6.32 -14.92
N ALA A 126 2.75 5.83 -13.74
CA ALA A 126 2.00 6.01 -12.49
C ALA A 126 1.85 7.49 -12.12
N PHE A 127 2.93 8.29 -12.20
CA PHE A 127 2.88 9.73 -11.96
C PHE A 127 1.89 10.46 -12.88
N ARG A 128 1.86 10.07 -14.17
CA ARG A 128 0.89 10.60 -15.13
C ARG A 128 -0.54 10.17 -14.82
N ILE A 129 -0.75 8.97 -14.29
CA ILE A 129 -2.08 8.51 -13.85
C ILE A 129 -2.59 9.42 -12.74
N TYR A 130 -1.79 9.70 -11.72
CA TYR A 130 -2.15 10.66 -10.67
C TYR A 130 -2.46 12.04 -11.23
N ARG A 131 -1.53 12.61 -12.01
CA ARG A 131 -1.74 13.94 -12.61
C ARG A 131 -3.02 14.00 -13.42
N ARG A 132 -3.33 12.98 -14.23
CA ARG A 132 -4.54 12.96 -15.06
C ARG A 132 -5.82 12.74 -14.25
N ARG A 133 -5.82 11.78 -13.32
CA ARG A 133 -7.00 11.38 -12.54
C ARG A 133 -7.39 12.42 -11.50
N THR A 134 -6.43 13.23 -11.07
CA THR A 134 -6.63 14.32 -10.11
C THR A 134 -6.71 15.69 -10.78
N PHE A 135 -6.88 15.74 -12.11
CA PHE A 135 -6.96 16.97 -12.91
C PHE A 135 -5.80 17.95 -12.67
N GLY A 136 -4.60 17.43 -12.43
CA GLY A 136 -3.38 18.19 -12.21
C GLY A 136 -3.10 18.55 -10.75
N CYS A 137 -3.98 18.18 -9.82
CA CYS A 137 -3.81 18.45 -8.39
C CYS A 137 -2.57 17.77 -7.80
N ILE A 138 -2.43 16.46 -8.05
CA ILE A 138 -1.27 15.70 -7.58
C ILE A 138 -0.21 15.69 -8.68
N HIS A 139 0.98 16.17 -8.33
CA HIS A 139 2.09 16.28 -9.25
C HIS A 139 3.40 15.78 -8.63
N PHE A 140 3.86 14.64 -9.14
CA PHE A 140 5.21 14.16 -8.91
C PHE A 140 6.19 14.88 -9.83
N LYS A 141 7.26 15.45 -9.26
CA LYS A 141 8.32 16.14 -10.01
C LYS A 141 9.71 15.67 -9.55
N PRO A 142 10.71 15.60 -10.43
CA PRO A 142 12.09 15.40 -9.99
C PRO A 142 12.46 16.45 -8.94
N ARG A 143 13.07 16.00 -7.85
CA ARG A 143 13.56 16.86 -6.79
C ARG A 143 14.67 17.77 -7.33
N ASN A 144 14.72 18.99 -6.81
CA ASN A 144 15.83 19.91 -7.02
C ASN A 144 16.51 20.24 -5.68
N PHE A 145 15.88 21.07 -4.85
CA PHE A 145 16.43 21.53 -3.56
C PHE A 145 15.47 21.34 -2.37
N GLU A 146 14.31 20.69 -2.60
CA GLU A 146 13.31 20.49 -1.57
C GLU A 146 13.86 19.62 -0.44
N ASN A 147 13.69 20.04 0.82
CA ASN A 147 14.14 19.26 1.97
C ASN A 147 13.29 18.00 2.18
N ASP A 148 11.98 18.13 1.96
CA ASP A 148 11.01 17.05 2.05
C ASP A 148 10.80 16.43 0.67
N TYR A 149 11.07 15.13 0.52
CA TYR A 149 10.95 14.46 -0.78
C TYR A 149 10.85 12.94 -0.64
N LEU A 150 10.26 12.31 -1.65
CA LEU A 150 10.13 10.87 -1.77
C LEU A 150 11.39 10.27 -2.43
N ASN A 151 12.12 9.45 -1.69
CA ASN A 151 13.25 8.68 -2.19
C ASN A 151 12.77 7.30 -2.61
N ILE A 152 12.53 7.11 -3.90
CA ILE A 152 12.02 5.84 -4.43
C ILE A 152 13.21 4.93 -4.73
N VAL A 153 13.28 3.80 -4.04
CA VAL A 153 14.45 2.89 -4.08
C VAL A 153 14.09 1.49 -4.52
N ARG A 154 15.08 0.78 -5.06
CA ARG A 154 14.96 -0.68 -5.20
C ARG A 154 15.35 -1.35 -3.88
N GLY A 155 14.43 -1.31 -2.93
CA GLY A 155 14.59 -1.94 -1.63
C GLY A 155 14.12 -3.40 -1.59
N ASN A 156 13.86 -3.89 -0.38
CA ASN A 156 13.32 -5.22 -0.13
C ASN A 156 11.83 -5.14 0.19
N GLY A 157 10.99 -5.66 -0.72
CA GLY A 157 9.53 -5.56 -0.59
C GLY A 157 8.96 -4.25 -1.14
N CYS A 158 7.64 -4.11 -1.01
CA CYS A 158 6.87 -2.94 -1.42
C CYS A 158 6.37 -2.27 -0.13
N TYR A 159 6.74 -1.00 0.10
CA TYR A 159 6.25 -0.25 1.24
C TYR A 159 6.46 1.27 1.09
N SER A 160 5.71 2.03 1.88
CA SER A 160 5.86 3.48 2.05
C SER A 160 5.45 3.90 3.47
N GLN A 161 5.84 5.10 3.90
CA GLN A 161 5.14 5.78 4.99
C GLN A 161 3.81 6.37 4.50
N VAL A 162 2.92 6.69 5.44
CA VAL A 162 1.64 7.36 5.14
C VAL A 162 1.78 8.88 5.23
N GLY A 163 1.64 9.56 4.10
CA GLY A 163 1.75 11.02 3.98
C GLY A 163 3.18 11.55 3.90
N LYS A 164 3.31 12.87 4.05
CA LYS A 164 4.56 13.60 4.12
C LYS A 164 5.14 13.55 5.54
N THR A 165 6.13 12.72 5.76
CA THR A 165 6.79 12.54 7.06
C THR A 165 7.94 13.52 7.29
N GLY A 166 8.43 14.16 6.22
CA GLY A 166 9.47 15.18 6.26
C GLY A 166 10.87 14.62 5.98
N GLY A 167 11.78 15.48 5.49
CA GLY A 167 13.11 15.08 5.06
C GLY A 167 13.09 14.08 3.90
N LYS A 168 14.14 13.25 3.84
CA LYS A 168 14.22 12.11 2.93
C LYS A 168 13.32 10.98 3.46
N GLN A 169 12.21 10.71 2.77
CA GLN A 169 11.34 9.57 3.11
C GLN A 169 11.41 8.49 2.05
N GLU A 170 11.63 7.24 2.46
CA GLU A 170 11.84 6.12 1.54
C GLU A 170 10.52 5.47 1.10
N LEU A 171 10.40 5.20 -0.20
CA LEU A 171 9.41 4.30 -0.77
C LEU A 171 10.15 3.16 -1.47
N SER A 172 9.94 1.93 -0.99
CA SER A 172 10.60 0.74 -1.55
C SER A 172 9.75 0.10 -2.64
N LEU A 173 10.36 -0.10 -3.81
CA LEU A 173 9.83 -0.92 -4.90
C LEU A 173 10.85 -2.00 -5.25
N GLY A 174 10.87 -3.05 -4.44
CA GLY A 174 11.75 -4.20 -4.64
C GLY A 174 11.34 -5.12 -5.79
N GLN A 175 11.99 -6.28 -5.84
CA GLN A 175 11.65 -7.33 -6.80
C GLN A 175 10.18 -7.75 -6.66
N GLY A 176 9.43 -7.71 -7.75
CA GLY A 176 8.00 -8.03 -7.76
C GLY A 176 7.06 -6.86 -7.43
N CYS A 177 7.58 -5.66 -7.18
CA CYS A 177 6.76 -4.47 -6.88
C CYS A 177 6.51 -3.58 -8.11
N LEU A 178 7.19 -3.84 -9.24
CA LEU A 178 7.16 -2.97 -10.42
C LEU A 178 5.99 -3.30 -11.36
N PHE A 179 4.81 -3.44 -10.76
CA PHE A 179 3.54 -3.45 -11.46
C PHE A 179 2.83 -2.12 -11.27
N ASN A 180 2.01 -1.74 -12.25
CA ASN A 180 1.40 -0.41 -12.27
C ASN A 180 0.51 -0.17 -11.03
N GLU A 181 -0.20 -1.20 -10.61
CA GLU A 181 -1.07 -1.26 -9.45
C GLU A 181 -0.31 -1.09 -8.13
N THR A 182 0.78 -1.84 -7.95
CA THR A 182 1.61 -1.76 -6.75
C THR A 182 2.29 -0.40 -6.64
N ILE A 183 2.82 0.12 -7.74
CA ILE A 183 3.42 1.47 -7.75
C ILE A 183 2.36 2.52 -7.35
N ILE A 184 1.14 2.43 -7.89
CA ILE A 184 0.06 3.35 -7.51
C ILE A 184 -0.26 3.20 -6.02
N HIS A 185 -0.39 1.98 -5.52
CA HIS A 185 -0.68 1.69 -4.12
C HIS A 185 0.34 2.33 -3.17
N GLU A 186 1.64 2.09 -3.38
CA GLU A 186 2.69 2.68 -2.52
C GLU A 186 2.74 4.20 -2.62
N LEU A 187 2.54 4.76 -3.82
CA LEU A 187 2.42 6.21 -3.97
C LEU A 187 1.19 6.75 -3.24
N MET A 188 0.09 6.00 -3.17
CA MET A 188 -1.12 6.38 -2.45
C MET A 188 -0.87 6.46 -0.94
N HIS A 189 -0.11 5.53 -0.38
CA HIS A 189 0.38 5.64 1.00
C HIS A 189 1.16 6.94 1.18
N SER A 190 2.14 7.23 0.33
CA SER A 190 2.92 8.49 0.42
C SER A 190 2.06 9.76 0.34
N LEU A 191 0.86 9.70 -0.26
CA LEU A 191 -0.09 10.81 -0.34
C LEU A 191 -0.99 10.94 0.90
N GLY A 192 -0.96 9.97 1.81
CA GLY A 192 -1.68 10.02 3.09
C GLY A 192 -2.88 9.10 3.19
N PHE A 193 -2.91 7.98 2.46
CA PHE A 193 -4.00 7.01 2.57
C PHE A 193 -3.57 5.76 3.32
N TRP A 194 -4.42 5.33 4.24
CA TRP A 194 -4.40 4.03 4.88
C TRP A 194 -5.14 3.00 4.02
N HIS A 195 -5.06 1.73 4.42
CA HIS A 195 -5.84 0.68 3.78
C HIS A 195 -7.35 0.90 3.96
N GLU A 196 -8.11 0.61 2.90
CA GLU A 196 -9.57 0.76 2.90
C GLU A 196 -10.26 -0.17 3.91
N HIS A 197 -9.72 -1.38 4.10
CA HIS A 197 -10.27 -2.34 5.07
C HIS A 197 -10.06 -1.92 6.53
N SER A 198 -9.32 -0.85 6.78
CA SER A 198 -8.98 -0.35 8.10
C SER A 198 -9.84 0.84 8.53
N ARG A 199 -10.88 1.18 7.75
CA ARG A 199 -11.85 2.23 8.08
C ARG A 199 -12.75 1.88 9.27
N ALA A 200 -13.25 2.89 9.98
CA ALA A 200 -14.09 2.74 11.17
C ALA A 200 -15.44 2.11 10.84
N ASP A 201 -15.92 2.32 9.61
CA ASP A 201 -17.15 1.73 9.11
C ASP A 201 -16.94 0.39 8.40
N ARG A 202 -15.72 -0.17 8.37
CA ARG A 202 -15.41 -1.38 7.57
C ARG A 202 -16.30 -2.58 7.92
N ASP A 203 -16.69 -2.73 9.18
CA ASP A 203 -17.56 -3.84 9.62
C ASP A 203 -19.01 -3.74 9.08
N ASN A 204 -19.39 -2.60 8.49
CA ASN A 204 -20.66 -2.47 7.74
C ASN A 204 -20.57 -3.01 6.30
N HIS A 205 -19.35 -3.23 5.78
CA HIS A 205 -19.10 -3.56 4.37
C HIS A 205 -18.43 -4.91 4.18
N ILE A 206 -17.59 -5.33 5.13
CA ILE A 206 -16.81 -6.57 5.06
C ILE A 206 -16.89 -7.35 6.38
N ILE A 207 -16.65 -8.66 6.30
CA ILE A 207 -16.52 -9.53 7.47
C ILE A 207 -15.09 -10.05 7.50
N ILE A 208 -14.36 -9.76 8.58
CA ILE A 208 -13.06 -10.36 8.84
C ILE A 208 -13.27 -11.74 9.46
N ARG A 209 -12.84 -12.79 8.76
CA ARG A 209 -12.80 -14.16 9.28
C ARG A 209 -11.54 -14.36 10.11
N TRP A 210 -11.59 -13.93 11.37
CA TRP A 210 -10.45 -13.96 12.29
C TRP A 210 -9.84 -15.35 12.45
N GLU A 211 -10.65 -16.40 12.34
CA GLU A 211 -10.23 -17.80 12.36
C GLU A 211 -9.29 -18.19 11.21
N ASN A 212 -9.27 -17.42 10.12
CA ASN A 212 -8.42 -17.65 8.96
C ASN A 212 -7.13 -16.81 8.98
N ILE A 213 -6.94 -15.96 9.99
CA ILE A 213 -5.74 -15.13 10.12
C ILE A 213 -4.64 -15.95 10.77
N LEU A 214 -3.41 -15.85 10.23
CA LEU A 214 -2.25 -16.50 10.82
C LEU A 214 -2.02 -15.99 12.25
N PRO A 215 -1.71 -16.88 13.22
CA PRO A 215 -1.49 -16.48 14.60
C PRO A 215 -0.46 -15.34 14.72
N GLY A 216 -0.83 -14.28 15.45
CA GLY A 216 0.01 -13.10 15.68
C GLY A 216 -0.03 -12.03 14.59
N LEU A 217 -0.89 -12.17 13.58
CA LEU A 217 -1.12 -11.15 12.54
C LEU A 217 -2.49 -10.47 12.62
N ASP A 218 -3.23 -10.70 13.70
CA ASP A 218 -4.54 -10.09 13.94
C ASP A 218 -4.47 -8.55 13.89
N SER A 219 -3.40 -7.95 14.44
CA SER A 219 -3.22 -6.50 14.40
C SER A 219 -3.08 -5.91 12.99
N GLN A 220 -2.74 -6.73 11.99
CA GLN A 220 -2.68 -6.29 10.59
C GLN A 220 -4.05 -5.96 10.00
N PHE A 221 -5.13 -6.30 10.71
CA PHE A 221 -6.51 -6.02 10.35
C PHE A 221 -7.18 -5.05 11.32
N ASP A 222 -6.42 -4.33 12.14
CA ASP A 222 -6.98 -3.32 13.04
C ASP A 222 -7.59 -2.14 12.28
N ILE A 223 -8.61 -1.53 12.88
CA ILE A 223 -9.17 -0.25 12.42
C ILE A 223 -8.20 0.88 12.79
N VAL A 224 -7.95 1.80 11.85
CA VAL A 224 -6.96 2.89 11.98
C VAL A 224 -7.54 4.28 11.76
N SER A 225 -8.66 4.37 11.07
CA SER A 225 -9.35 5.63 10.81
C SER A 225 -10.79 5.44 11.22
#